data_AF-A0A7W1UJT6-F1
#
_entry.id   AF-A0A7W1UJT6-F1
#
_cell.length_a   1.000
_cell.length_b   1.000
_cell.length_c   1.000
_cell.angle_alpha   90.00
_cell.angle_beta   90.00
_cell.angle_gamma   90.00
#
_symmetry.space_group_name_H-M   'P 1'
#
loop_
_entity.id
_entity.type
_entity.pdbx_description
1 polymer ?
#
loop_
_entity_poly.entity_id
_entity_poly.type
_entity_poly.pdbx_seq_one_letter_code
_entity_poly.pdbx_strand_id
1 'polypeptide(L)' 'MAIEQFEGVNSLPKLRLSHPSGGVAEVYLHGAHVTSWVPAAGDEVLFLSRNAAFGRNTSIRGGIPVVFPQFADEG' A
#
# COMPACT_ATOMS: atom_id res chain seq x y z
N MET A 1 7.68 -6.88 16.00
CA MET A 1 6.99 -6.49 14.76
C MET A 1 6.42 -7.76 14.15
N ALA A 2 5.12 -7.79 13.90
CA ALA A 2 4.44 -8.90 13.23
C ALA A 2 4.23 -8.57 11.76
N ILE A 3 4.39 -9.58 10.90
CA ILE A 3 4.19 -9.48 9.45
C ILE A 3 3.27 -10.63 9.05
N GLU A 4 2.17 -10.29 8.41
CA GLU A 4 1.16 -11.25 7.99
C GLU A 4 0.82 -10.99 6.52
N GLN A 5 0.76 -12.05 5.71
CA GLN A 5 0.36 -11.96 4.31
C GLN A 5 -1.14 -12.23 4.19
N PHE A 6 -1.81 -11.38 3.43
CA PHE A 6 -3.24 -11.45 3.15
C PHE A 6 -3.51 -11.40 1.66
N GLU A 7 -4.64 -11.98 1.28
CA GLU A 7 -5.26 -11.71 -0.01
C GLU A 7 -6.00 -10.37 0.04
N GLY A 8 -5.55 -9.42 -0.76
CA GLY A 8 -6.13 -8.08 -0.87
C GLY A 8 -7.26 -8.01 -1.90
N VAL A 9 -7.56 -6.78 -2.34
CA VAL A 9 -8.57 -6.55 -3.38
C VAL A 9 -8.16 -7.25 -4.68
N ASN A 10 -9.12 -7.89 -5.35
CA ASN A 10 -8.91 -8.65 -6.59
C ASN A 10 -7.81 -9.73 -6.47
N SER A 11 -7.72 -10.37 -5.31
CA SER A 11 -6.75 -11.44 -5.05
C SER A 11 -5.28 -11.02 -5.14
N LEU A 12 -4.99 -9.71 -5.14
CA LEU A 12 -3.61 -9.24 -5.12
C LEU A 12 -3.01 -9.44 -3.73
N PRO A 13 -1.82 -10.04 -3.62
CA PRO A 13 -1.19 -10.29 -2.33
C PRO A 13 -0.76 -8.96 -1.69
N LYS A 14 -1.05 -8.83 -0.40
CA LYS A 14 -0.61 -7.71 0.45
C LYS A 14 -0.02 -8.22 1.76
N LEU A 15 0.84 -7.41 2.36
CA LEU A 15 1.34 -7.59 3.71
C LEU A 15 0.63 -6.60 4.64
N ARG A 16 0.30 -7.05 5.85
CA ARG A 16 0.03 -6.18 6.98
C ARG A 16 1.22 -6.22 7.92
N LEU A 17 1.71 -5.05 8.28
CA LEU A 17 2.79 -4.84 9.22
C LEU A 17 2.19 -4.29 10.50
N SER A 18 2.44 -4.94 11.64
CA SER A 18 1.98 -4.48 12.95
C SER A 18 3.17 -4.28 13.89
N HIS A 19 3.32 -3.06 14.38
CA HIS A 19 4.37 -2.68 15.31
C HIS A 19 3.89 -2.85 16.76
N PRO A 20 4.74 -3.31 17.70
CA PRO A 20 4.33 -3.48 19.10
C PRO A 20 3.84 -2.20 19.80
N SER A 21 4.23 -1.02 19.29
CA SER A 21 3.72 0.25 19.80
C SER A 21 2.29 0.58 19.35
N GLY A 22 1.68 -0.23 18.45
CA GLY A 22 0.31 -0.08 17.98
C GLY A 22 0.17 0.37 16.52
N GLY A 23 1.23 0.82 15.86
CA GLY A 23 1.17 1.26 14.46
C GLY A 23 0.95 0.10 13.49
N VAL A 24 0.15 0.32 12.45
CA VAL A 24 -0.18 -0.67 11.41
C VAL A 24 0.01 -0.09 10.03
N ALA A 25 0.55 -0.87 9.09
CA ALA A 25 0.65 -0.50 7.68
C ALA A 25 0.23 -1.66 6.77
N GLU A 26 -0.29 -1.34 5.59
CA GLU A 26 -0.58 -2.32 4.54
C GLU A 26 0.19 -2.02 3.26
N VAL A 27 0.84 -3.05 2.72
CA VAL A 27 1.70 -2.95 1.53
C VAL A 27 1.28 -4.01 0.52
N TYR A 28 0.84 -3.62 -0.67
CA TYR A 28 0.64 -4.57 -1.77
C TYR A 28 2.00 -4.98 -2.34
N LEU A 29 2.15 -6.28 -2.64
CA LEU A 29 3.39 -6.76 -3.29
C LEU A 29 3.48 -6.26 -4.73
N HIS A 30 2.35 -5.93 -5.36
CA HIS A 30 2.34 -5.22 -6.64
C HIS A 30 2.93 -3.82 -6.45
N GLY A 31 4.07 -3.56 -7.09
CA GLY A 31 4.74 -2.25 -7.05
C GLY A 31 5.33 -1.86 -5.70
N ALA A 32 5.42 -2.78 -4.72
CA ALA A 32 5.79 -2.49 -3.33
C ALA A 32 4.99 -1.30 -2.75
N HIS A 33 3.69 -1.27 -3.05
CA HIS A 33 2.85 -0.08 -2.89
C HIS A 33 2.25 -0.01 -1.49
N VAL A 34 2.61 1.00 -0.69
CA VAL A 34 2.00 1.22 0.62
C VAL A 34 0.62 1.84 0.43
N THR A 35 -0.43 1.18 0.90
CA THR A 35 -1.83 1.60 0.65
C THR A 35 -2.58 2.05 1.89
N SER A 36 -2.05 1.76 3.09
CA SER A 36 -2.60 2.18 4.37
C SER A 36 -1.47 2.36 5.37
N TRP A 37 -1.58 3.40 6.20
CA TRP A 37 -0.76 3.55 7.40
C TRP A 37 -1.60 4.21 8.51
N VAL A 38 -1.73 3.51 9.62
CA VAL A 38 -2.36 4.00 10.85
C VAL A 38 -1.27 4.08 11.93
N PRO A 39 -0.91 5.28 12.41
CA PRO A 39 -0.02 5.44 13.55
C PRO A 39 -0.59 4.78 14.82
N ALA A 40 0.24 4.57 15.84
CA ALA A 40 -0.17 3.95 17.10
C ALA A 40 -1.36 4.64 17.79
N ALA A 41 -1.42 5.96 17.68
CA ALA A 41 -2.55 6.77 18.11
C ALA A 41 -2.95 7.65 16.94
N GLY A 42 -4.18 7.50 16.45
CA GLY A 42 -4.73 8.27 15.35
C GLY A 42 -5.46 7.43 14.33
N ASP A 43 -5.78 8.08 13.22
CA ASP A 43 -6.51 7.50 12.11
C ASP A 43 -5.59 7.23 10.91
N GLU A 44 -6.15 6.69 9.84
CA GLU A 44 -5.49 6.54 8.54
C GLU A 44 -4.87 7.87 8.08
N VAL A 45 -3.58 7.85 7.74
CA VAL A 45 -2.86 9.04 7.28
C VAL A 45 -2.60 9.06 5.77
N LEU A 46 -2.86 7.96 5.05
CA LEU A 46 -2.72 7.89 3.61
C LEU A 46 -4.07 8.00 2.91
N PHE A 47 -4.15 8.89 1.93
CA PHE A 47 -5.27 8.91 1.01
C PHE A 47 -5.19 7.72 0.05
N LEU A 48 -6.24 6.91 -0.02
CA LEU A 48 -6.44 5.89 -1.04
C LEU A 48 -7.75 6.17 -1.77
N SER A 49 -7.71 6.21 -3.11
CA SER A 49 -8.92 6.48 -3.90
C SER A 49 -9.93 5.35 -3.75
N ARG A 50 -11.21 5.69 -3.53
CA ARG A 50 -12.32 4.72 -3.59
C ARG A 50 -12.50 4.08 -4.97
N ASN A 51 -11.96 4.72 -6.00
CA ASN A 51 -11.98 4.25 -7.39
C ASN A 51 -10.61 3.68 -7.81
N ALA A 52 -9.74 3.32 -6.86
CA ALA A 52 -8.47 2.69 -7.19
C ALA A 52 -8.71 1.33 -7.85
N ALA A 53 -8.02 1.10 -8.98
CA ALA A 53 -7.99 -0.20 -9.62
C ALA A 53 -6.89 -1.05 -8.97
N PHE A 54 -7.20 -2.33 -8.75
CA PHE A 54 -6.27 -3.33 -8.23
C PHE A 54 -6.10 -4.40 -9.28
N GLY A 55 -5.10 -4.25 -10.15
CA GLY A 55 -4.82 -5.17 -11.25
C GLY A 55 -3.34 -5.38 -11.44
N ARG A 56 -2.95 -6.51 -12.03
CA ARG A 56 -1.53 -6.87 -12.23
C ARG A 56 -0.75 -5.87 -13.11
N ASN A 57 -1.45 -5.15 -13.99
CA ASN A 57 -0.86 -4.19 -14.94
C ASN A 57 -1.42 -2.77 -14.75
N THR A 58 -1.89 -2.43 -13.55
CA THR A 58 -2.52 -1.13 -13.30
C THR A 58 -2.05 -0.57 -11.97
N SER A 59 -1.56 0.66 -11.99
CA SER A 59 -1.13 1.36 -10.79
C SER A 59 -2.30 1.63 -9.85
N ILE A 60 -2.05 1.47 -8.55
CA ILE A 60 -3.02 1.78 -7.50
C ILE A 60 -3.03 3.29 -7.28
N ARG A 61 -4.22 3.92 -7.26
CA ARG A 61 -4.35 5.38 -7.12
C ARG A 61 -4.42 5.79 -5.64
N GLY A 62 -3.38 6.44 -5.14
CA GLY A 62 -3.24 6.86 -3.74
C GLY A 62 -2.13 6.10 -3.03
N GLY A 63 -2.01 6.24 -1.71
CA GLY A 63 -0.95 5.65 -0.93
C GLY A 63 0.43 6.20 -1.31
N ILE A 64 1.44 5.33 -1.30
CA ILE A 64 2.83 5.64 -1.64
C ILE A 64 3.26 4.74 -2.82
N PRO A 65 3.09 5.20 -4.08
CA PRO A 65 3.61 4.47 -5.24
C PRO A 65 5.13 4.57 -5.32
N VAL A 66 5.78 3.48 -5.72
CA VAL A 66 7.19 3.51 -6.12
C VAL A 66 7.28 3.88 -7.60
N VAL A 67 7.92 5.01 -7.89
CA VAL A 67 8.20 5.47 -9.26
C VAL A 67 9.68 5.25 -9.54
N PHE A 68 9.99 4.34 -10.45
CA PHE A 68 11.36 3.91 -10.76
C PHE A 68 11.41 3.25 -12.15
N PRO A 69 12.52 3.36 -12.91
CA PRO A 69 13.71 4.19 -12.66
C PRO A 69 13.53 5.66 -13.05
N GLN A 70 12.41 5.99 -13.69
CA GLN A 70 12.13 7.29 -14.26
C GLN A 70 10.80 7.82 -13.73
N PHE A 71 10.72 9.13 -13.55
CA PHE A 71 9.49 9.82 -13.20
C PHE A 71 8.79 10.34 -14.45
N ALA A 72 7.50 10.01 -14.59
CA ALA A 72 6.65 10.45 -15.70
C ALA A 72 7.30 10.18 -17.08
N ASP A 73 7.01 11.05 -18.06
CA ASP A 73 7.46 10.91 -19.45
C ASP A 73 8.84 11.55 -19.70
N GLU A 74 9.64 11.75 -18.65
CA GLU A 74 10.92 12.47 -18.68
C GLU A 74 12.13 11.57 -19.10
N GLY A 75 11.93 10.71 -20.10
CA GLY A 75 12.87 9.67 -20.53
C GLY A 75 13.35 9.77 -21.96
#